data_AF-A0A945Y5X0-F1
#
_entry.id   AF-A0A945Y5X0-F1
#
_cell.length_a   1.000
_cell.length_b   1.000
_cell.length_c   1.000
_cell.angle_alpha   90.00
_cell.angle_beta   90.00
_cell.angle_gamma   90.00
#
_symmetry.space_group_name_H-M   'P 1'
#
loop_
_entity.id
_entity.type
_entity.pdbx_description
1 polymer ?
#
loop_
_entity_poly.entity_id
_entity_poly.type
_entity_poly.pdbx_seq_one_letter_code
_entity_poly.pdbx_strand_id
1 'polypeptide(L)'
;MTDPVKSSGVNIREWVRDRILFLAVAIFVIGAAAYISAGQLFDSHSIWLHPVREFALLISLIGVISLGYEVFLRELTFNEYKEALEEIVNPDAVRLGIHGIYKNRSELAQATSFEALFKNVKEEVFIGGSSLLSISTASRDLIKEKALSGIKIRLLLMDPDSPVVELITKQGGGKYTFMNEIKTSLLLLQKLYDEIEHDSPPGNKGQLIVHSYDEIPSHSFISIDPELPSGVIVADIGPYLGRSTPRPSMMVINKKKGMFYYWKEMNDLMWESSRVVDMEEADPLTSQIKTLVMGSGINTDYYNTQEETWVKSSICQMGNGWRGIKGSQWVWIRDTVLLEEAKTGSQHKFRVQFDLPIDSAKSIHRAEILLRSDDTCHITVNSVSLKQEYGGAEYPDPFLIDIDQFIHEGENTITFELISYARPDAKEPSDSPTGLIYRLHLEYS
;
A
#
# COMPACT_ATOMS: atom_id res chain seq x y z
N MET A 1 -0.22 -8.46 -38.71
CA MET A 1 -1.66 -8.11 -38.59
C MET A 1 -2.33 -9.25 -37.88
N THR A 2 -2.56 -9.07 -36.59
CA THR A 2 -3.25 -10.01 -35.70
C THR A 2 -4.16 -9.13 -34.86
N ASP A 3 -5.45 -9.14 -35.17
CA ASP A 3 -6.45 -8.36 -34.45
C ASP A 3 -6.49 -8.79 -32.98
N PRO A 4 -6.52 -7.87 -32.02
CA PRO A 4 -6.77 -8.22 -30.63
C PRO A 4 -8.25 -8.56 -30.46
N VAL A 5 -8.51 -9.77 -29.95
CA VAL A 5 -9.84 -10.23 -29.55
C VAL A 5 -10.35 -9.34 -28.42
N LYS A 6 -11.41 -8.56 -28.70
CA LYS A 6 -12.15 -7.77 -27.71
C LYS A 6 -12.79 -8.70 -26.67
N SER A 7 -12.28 -8.72 -25.44
CA SER A 7 -12.99 -9.30 -24.29
C SER A 7 -13.92 -8.26 -23.66
N SER A 8 -14.96 -7.82 -24.38
CA SER A 8 -16.13 -7.21 -23.75
C SER A 8 -17.05 -8.33 -23.26
N GLY A 9 -16.57 -9.10 -22.30
CA GLY A 9 -17.42 -10.05 -21.59
C GLY A 9 -18.21 -9.27 -20.56
N VAL A 10 -19.51 -9.08 -20.77
CA VAL A 10 -20.44 -8.89 -19.65
C VAL A 10 -20.05 -9.93 -18.60
N ASN A 11 -19.90 -9.53 -17.33
CA ASN A 11 -19.65 -10.49 -16.27
C ASN A 11 -20.88 -11.39 -16.16
N ILE A 12 -20.93 -12.46 -16.97
CA ILE A 12 -22.09 -13.34 -17.19
C ILE A 12 -22.62 -13.82 -15.85
N ARG A 13 -21.73 -13.96 -14.87
CA ARG A 13 -22.05 -14.35 -13.51
C ARG A 13 -22.91 -13.35 -12.75
N GLU A 14 -22.54 -12.06 -12.77
CA GLU A 14 -23.35 -11.00 -12.14
C GLU A 14 -24.67 -10.81 -12.88
N TRP A 15 -24.63 -10.84 -14.21
CA TRP A 15 -25.82 -10.73 -15.05
C TRP A 15 -26.83 -11.88 -14.83
N VAL A 16 -26.34 -13.12 -14.65
CA VAL A 16 -27.20 -14.27 -14.32
C VAL A 16 -27.75 -14.14 -12.89
N ARG A 17 -26.91 -13.72 -11.93
CA ARG A 17 -27.32 -13.53 -10.53
C ARG A 17 -28.48 -12.54 -10.42
N ASP A 18 -28.33 -11.37 -11.04
CA ASP A 18 -29.32 -10.30 -10.93
C ASP A 18 -30.66 -10.70 -11.55
N ARG A 19 -30.65 -11.53 -12.61
CA ARG A 19 -31.87 -12.09 -13.21
C ARG A 19 -32.56 -13.13 -12.34
N ILE A 20 -31.80 -14.00 -11.67
CA ILE A 20 -32.37 -14.99 -10.75
C ILE A 20 -32.98 -14.29 -9.53
N LEU A 21 -32.29 -13.29 -8.98
CA LEU A 21 -32.77 -12.51 -7.85
C LEU A 21 -34.03 -11.72 -8.21
N PHE A 22 -34.03 -11.07 -9.38
CA PHE A 22 -35.22 -10.40 -9.91
C PHE A 22 -36.40 -11.37 -10.09
N LEU A 23 -36.16 -12.57 -10.61
CA LEU A 23 -37.20 -13.59 -10.79
C LEU A 23 -37.77 -14.06 -9.45
N ALA A 24 -36.92 -14.29 -8.43
CA ALA A 24 -37.35 -14.69 -7.10
C ALA A 24 -38.23 -13.62 -6.43
N VAL A 25 -37.84 -12.34 -6.56
CA VAL A 25 -38.65 -11.20 -6.09
C VAL A 25 -39.98 -11.11 -6.84
N ALA A 26 -39.96 -11.27 -8.16
CA ALA A 26 -41.19 -11.23 -8.97
C ALA A 26 -42.17 -12.34 -8.58
N ILE A 27 -41.68 -13.57 -8.39
CA ILE A 27 -42.50 -14.72 -7.94
C ILE A 27 -43.12 -14.43 -6.56
N PHE A 28 -42.32 -13.90 -5.63
CA PHE A 28 -42.82 -13.52 -4.31
C PHE A 28 -43.92 -12.46 -4.38
N VAL A 29 -43.67 -11.36 -5.11
CA VAL A 29 -44.60 -10.24 -5.23
C VAL A 29 -45.90 -10.68 -5.92
N ILE A 30 -45.82 -11.50 -6.97
CA ILE A 30 -47.01 -12.04 -7.66
C ILE A 30 -47.83 -12.93 -6.73
N GLY A 31 -47.19 -13.83 -5.98
CA GLY A 31 -47.86 -14.68 -4.99
C GLY A 31 -48.53 -13.88 -3.88
N ALA A 32 -47.82 -12.90 -3.31
CA ALA A 32 -48.36 -12.02 -2.28
C ALA A 32 -49.53 -11.16 -2.78
N ALA A 33 -49.40 -10.58 -3.98
CA ALA A 33 -50.45 -9.78 -4.60
C ALA A 33 -51.71 -10.62 -4.89
N ALA A 34 -51.55 -11.83 -5.42
CA ALA A 34 -52.65 -12.76 -5.66
C ALA A 34 -53.34 -13.20 -4.36
N TYR A 35 -52.59 -13.40 -3.28
CA TYR A 35 -53.14 -13.76 -1.97
C TYR A 35 -54.01 -12.64 -1.38
N ILE A 36 -53.53 -11.39 -1.46
CA ILE A 36 -54.24 -10.21 -0.96
C ILE A 36 -55.49 -9.93 -1.82
N SER A 37 -55.34 -9.96 -3.15
CA SER A 37 -56.43 -9.63 -4.08
C SER A 37 -57.51 -10.72 -4.19
N ALA A 38 -57.20 -11.97 -3.86
CA ALA A 38 -58.18 -13.06 -3.83
C ALA A 38 -59.37 -12.74 -2.92
N GLY A 39 -59.17 -12.01 -1.82
CA GLY A 39 -60.25 -11.60 -0.92
C GLY A 39 -61.15 -10.48 -1.46
N GLN A 40 -60.70 -9.76 -2.49
CA GLN A 40 -61.47 -8.71 -3.15
C GLN A 40 -62.19 -9.22 -4.41
N LEU A 41 -61.66 -10.29 -5.03
CA LEU A 41 -62.15 -10.85 -6.29
C LEU A 41 -63.15 -11.99 -6.12
N PHE A 42 -63.14 -12.68 -4.98
CA PHE A 42 -64.04 -13.80 -4.71
C PHE A 42 -64.90 -13.51 -3.47
N ASP A 43 -66.20 -13.80 -3.56
CA ASP A 43 -67.10 -13.73 -2.42
C ASP A 43 -66.67 -14.69 -1.30
N SER A 44 -66.97 -14.32 -0.06
CA SER A 44 -66.63 -15.08 1.16
C SER A 44 -67.24 -16.48 1.24
N HIS A 45 -68.20 -16.81 0.36
CA HIS A 45 -68.80 -18.13 0.21
C HIS A 45 -68.36 -18.89 -1.05
N SER A 46 -67.41 -18.33 -1.81
CA SER A 46 -66.87 -18.97 -3.00
C SER A 46 -66.00 -20.17 -2.64
N ILE A 47 -66.31 -21.32 -3.24
CA ILE A 47 -65.52 -22.56 -3.12
C ILE A 47 -64.07 -22.41 -3.62
N TRP A 48 -63.79 -21.36 -4.42
CA TRP A 48 -62.47 -21.11 -5.02
C TRP A 48 -61.57 -20.21 -4.19
N LEU A 49 -62.11 -19.49 -3.20
CA LEU A 49 -61.34 -18.53 -2.40
C LEU A 49 -60.20 -19.21 -1.63
N HIS A 50 -60.49 -20.34 -0.99
CA HIS A 50 -59.51 -21.08 -0.20
C HIS A 50 -58.40 -21.71 -1.06
N PRO A 51 -58.71 -22.48 -2.13
CA PRO A 51 -57.68 -23.04 -3.01
C PRO A 51 -56.76 -21.99 -3.64
N VAL A 52 -57.32 -20.87 -4.11
CA VAL A 52 -56.52 -19.80 -4.74
C VAL A 52 -55.60 -19.12 -3.74
N ARG A 53 -56.06 -18.90 -2.51
CA ARG A 53 -55.21 -18.35 -1.44
C ARG A 53 -54.08 -19.29 -1.06
N GLU A 54 -54.36 -20.57 -0.85
CA GLU A 54 -53.31 -21.56 -0.51
C GLU A 54 -52.27 -21.67 -1.61
N PHE A 55 -52.71 -21.69 -2.88
CA PHE A 55 -51.81 -21.73 -4.02
C PHE A 55 -50.96 -20.45 -4.16
N ALA A 56 -51.55 -19.28 -3.94
CA ALA A 56 -50.83 -18.00 -3.95
C ALA A 56 -49.80 -17.90 -2.81
N LEU A 57 -50.14 -18.43 -1.63
CA LEU A 57 -49.23 -18.50 -0.48
C LEU A 57 -48.06 -19.44 -0.76
N LEU A 58 -48.31 -20.57 -1.42
CA LEU A 58 -47.27 -21.50 -1.85
C LEU A 58 -46.31 -20.87 -2.88
N ILE A 59 -46.83 -20.11 -3.86
CA ILE A 59 -46.00 -19.35 -4.81
C ILE A 59 -45.13 -18.31 -4.08
N SER A 60 -45.73 -17.59 -3.13
CA SER A 60 -45.00 -16.59 -2.32
C SER A 60 -43.87 -17.24 -1.51
N LEU A 61 -44.15 -18.39 -0.87
CA LEU A 61 -43.16 -19.14 -0.11
C LEU A 61 -41.98 -19.62 -0.98
N ILE A 62 -42.24 -20.08 -2.21
CA ILE A 62 -41.20 -20.45 -3.17
C ILE A 62 -40.30 -19.25 -3.48
N GLY A 63 -40.87 -18.05 -3.65
CA GLY A 63 -40.12 -16.82 -3.86
C GLY A 63 -39.18 -16.49 -2.69
N VAL A 64 -39.67 -16.58 -1.44
CA VAL A 64 -38.86 -16.33 -0.23
C VAL A 64 -37.73 -17.33 -0.08
N ILE A 65 -38.00 -18.63 -0.27
CA ILE A 65 -36.99 -19.68 -0.15
C ILE A 65 -35.91 -19.50 -1.24
N SER A 66 -36.31 -19.19 -2.47
CA SER A 66 -35.38 -18.96 -3.59
C SER A 66 -34.49 -17.74 -3.34
N LEU A 67 -35.05 -16.68 -2.76
CA LEU A 67 -34.30 -15.48 -2.39
C LEU A 67 -33.32 -15.75 -1.24
N GLY A 68 -33.74 -16.49 -0.22
CA GLY A 68 -32.86 -16.91 0.88
C GLY A 68 -31.69 -17.79 0.41
N TYR A 69 -31.96 -18.69 -0.56
CA TYR A 69 -30.92 -19.53 -1.15
C TYR A 69 -29.87 -18.72 -1.91
N GLU A 70 -30.27 -17.79 -2.78
CA GLU A 70 -29.33 -16.98 -3.57
C GLU A 70 -28.56 -15.96 -2.74
N VAL A 71 -29.20 -15.34 -1.74
CA VAL A 71 -28.57 -14.29 -0.92
C VAL A 71 -27.64 -14.88 0.15
N PHE A 72 -28.00 -16.00 0.77
CA PHE A 72 -27.23 -16.52 1.92
C PHE A 72 -26.52 -17.84 1.63
N LEU A 73 -27.27 -18.86 1.18
CA LEU A 73 -26.72 -20.21 1.07
C LEU A 73 -25.70 -20.31 -0.06
N ARG A 74 -25.94 -19.64 -1.19
CA ARG A 74 -25.04 -19.67 -2.33
C ARG A 74 -23.72 -18.97 -2.04
N GLU A 75 -23.70 -17.87 -1.31
CA GLU A 75 -22.46 -17.16 -0.99
C GLU A 75 -21.60 -17.95 0.00
N LEU A 76 -22.24 -18.51 1.05
CA LEU A 76 -21.57 -19.40 2.00
C LEU A 76 -21.01 -20.64 1.31
N THR A 77 -21.84 -21.35 0.54
CA THR A 77 -21.39 -22.54 -0.18
C THR A 77 -20.36 -22.21 -1.24
N PHE A 78 -20.48 -21.10 -1.98
CA PHE A 78 -19.51 -20.75 -3.01
C PHE A 78 -18.14 -20.40 -2.42
N ASN A 79 -18.08 -19.73 -1.27
CA ASN A 79 -16.80 -19.44 -0.62
C ASN A 79 -16.14 -20.72 -0.10
N GLU A 80 -16.90 -21.62 0.54
CA GLU A 80 -16.41 -22.93 0.96
C GLU A 80 -15.96 -23.79 -0.25
N TYR A 81 -16.74 -23.82 -1.32
CA TYR A 81 -16.37 -24.52 -2.55
C TYR A 81 -15.16 -23.90 -3.21
N LYS A 82 -15.01 -22.57 -3.21
CA LYS A 82 -13.86 -21.88 -3.79
C LYS A 82 -12.59 -22.18 -3.02
N GLU A 83 -12.62 -22.14 -1.69
CA GLU A 83 -11.50 -22.53 -0.84
C GLU A 83 -11.12 -23.99 -1.11
N ALA A 84 -12.10 -24.91 -1.10
CA ALA A 84 -11.88 -26.30 -1.44
C ALA A 84 -11.36 -26.49 -2.88
N LEU A 85 -11.83 -25.70 -3.85
CA LEU A 85 -11.36 -25.75 -5.23
C LEU A 85 -9.94 -25.21 -5.37
N GLU A 86 -9.58 -24.15 -4.65
CA GLU A 86 -8.20 -23.62 -4.60
C GLU A 86 -7.25 -24.64 -3.98
N GLU A 87 -7.68 -25.38 -2.95
CA GLU A 87 -6.94 -26.53 -2.40
C GLU A 87 -6.77 -27.67 -3.42
N ILE A 88 -7.76 -27.89 -4.30
CA ILE A 88 -7.72 -28.94 -5.34
C ILE A 88 -6.90 -28.51 -6.56
N VAL A 89 -6.98 -27.24 -6.96
CA VAL A 89 -6.38 -26.70 -8.19
C VAL A 89 -4.90 -26.37 -7.98
N ASN A 90 -4.48 -26.01 -6.77
CA ASN A 90 -3.07 -25.77 -6.45
C ASN A 90 -2.64 -26.48 -5.15
N PRO A 91 -2.67 -27.82 -5.12
CA PRO A 91 -2.41 -28.61 -3.93
C PRO A 91 -0.99 -28.39 -3.40
N ASP A 92 -0.03 -28.09 -4.28
CA ASP A 92 1.35 -27.80 -3.88
C ASP A 92 1.49 -26.44 -3.19
N ALA A 93 0.84 -25.38 -3.67
CA ALA A 93 0.88 -24.08 -2.98
C ALA A 93 0.28 -24.18 -1.56
N VAL A 94 -0.87 -24.86 -1.44
CA VAL A 94 -1.54 -25.08 -0.15
C VAL A 94 -0.71 -25.97 0.77
N ARG A 95 -0.11 -27.04 0.25
CA ARG A 95 0.82 -27.92 1.00
C ARG A 95 2.04 -27.15 1.47
N LEU A 96 2.57 -26.27 0.63
CA LEU A 96 3.74 -25.45 0.91
C LEU A 96 3.43 -24.23 1.80
N GLY A 97 2.16 -23.98 2.12
CA GLY A 97 1.75 -22.82 2.94
C GLY A 97 1.90 -21.48 2.21
N ILE A 98 1.91 -21.49 0.88
CA ILE A 98 1.91 -20.27 0.07
C ILE A 98 0.49 -19.73 0.05
N HIS A 99 0.29 -18.56 0.69
CA HIS A 99 -0.98 -17.87 0.70
C HIS A 99 -1.20 -17.06 -0.58
N GLY A 100 -0.12 -16.47 -1.13
CA GLY A 100 -0.20 -15.73 -2.39
C GLY A 100 1.18 -15.47 -3.00
N ILE A 101 1.21 -15.34 -4.33
CA ILE A 101 2.35 -14.87 -5.11
C ILE A 101 1.89 -13.64 -5.89
N TYR A 102 2.55 -12.54 -5.65
CA TYR A 102 2.24 -11.23 -6.22
C TYR A 102 3.39 -10.81 -7.13
N LYS A 103 3.08 -10.15 -8.25
CA LYS A 103 4.08 -9.68 -9.22
C LYS A 103 5.00 -8.63 -8.61
N ASN A 104 4.48 -7.83 -7.69
CA ASN A 104 5.22 -6.78 -6.99
C ASN A 104 4.55 -6.36 -5.68
N ARG A 105 5.26 -5.52 -4.91
CA ARG A 105 4.79 -4.95 -3.65
C ARG A 105 3.49 -4.17 -3.77
N SER A 106 3.21 -3.52 -4.91
CA SER A 106 1.97 -2.77 -5.09
C SER A 106 0.76 -3.70 -5.17
N GLU A 107 0.88 -4.82 -5.88
CA GLU A 107 -0.16 -5.85 -5.93
C GLU A 107 -0.36 -6.52 -4.57
N LEU A 108 0.74 -6.79 -3.84
CA LEU A 108 0.64 -7.25 -2.45
C LEU A 108 -0.10 -6.23 -1.57
N ALA A 109 0.24 -4.94 -1.66
CA ALA A 109 -0.38 -3.89 -0.85
C ALA A 109 -1.89 -3.73 -1.10
N GLN A 110 -2.35 -4.03 -2.32
CA GLN A 110 -3.79 -4.08 -2.65
C GLN A 110 -4.49 -5.27 -2.00
N ALA A 111 -3.82 -6.42 -1.92
CA ALA A 111 -4.37 -7.62 -1.29
C ALA A 111 -4.31 -7.57 0.25
N THR A 112 -3.23 -7.02 0.80
CA THR A 112 -3.01 -6.88 2.24
C THR A 112 -2.16 -5.65 2.50
N SER A 113 -2.75 -4.64 3.15
CA SER A 113 -2.01 -3.42 3.49
C SER A 113 -0.93 -3.70 4.53
N PHE A 114 0.11 -2.87 4.54
CA PHE A 114 1.19 -2.99 5.52
C PHE A 114 0.68 -2.82 6.96
N GLU A 115 -0.26 -1.90 7.17
CA GLU A 115 -0.94 -1.71 8.46
C GLU A 115 -1.73 -2.95 8.88
N ALA A 116 -2.39 -3.64 7.93
CA ALA A 116 -3.12 -4.87 8.22
C ALA A 116 -2.20 -6.00 8.69
N LEU A 117 -0.98 -6.11 8.14
CA LEU A 117 0.03 -7.06 8.62
C LEU A 117 0.43 -6.79 10.08
N PHE A 118 0.45 -5.52 10.49
CA PHE A 118 0.90 -5.10 11.82
C PHE A 118 -0.22 -5.03 12.85
N LYS A 119 -1.49 -5.15 12.45
CA LYS A 119 -2.63 -4.97 13.33
C LYS A 119 -2.68 -5.95 14.50
N ASN A 120 -2.29 -7.21 14.26
CA ASN A 120 -2.47 -8.32 15.20
C ASN A 120 -1.14 -8.95 15.68
N VAL A 121 -0.04 -8.20 15.62
CA VAL A 121 1.28 -8.69 16.09
C VAL A 121 1.24 -8.90 17.59
N LYS A 122 1.78 -10.03 18.05
CA LYS A 122 1.75 -10.43 19.46
C LYS A 122 3.11 -10.38 20.14
N GLU A 123 4.18 -10.73 19.42
CA GLU A 123 5.50 -10.93 20.02
C GLU A 123 6.59 -10.18 19.25
N GLU A 124 6.65 -10.34 17.93
CA GLU A 124 7.79 -9.87 17.15
C GLU A 124 7.46 -9.46 15.71
N VAL A 125 8.07 -8.35 15.29
CA VAL A 125 8.23 -7.99 13.89
C VAL A 125 9.70 -8.06 13.53
N PHE A 126 10.04 -8.79 12.47
CA PHE A 126 11.39 -8.88 11.94
C PHE A 126 11.44 -8.50 10.46
N ILE A 127 12.08 -7.37 10.13
CA ILE A 127 12.13 -6.82 8.78
C ILE A 127 13.57 -6.80 8.27
N GLY A 128 13.79 -7.43 7.11
CA GLY A 128 15.08 -7.43 6.42
C GLY A 128 14.98 -6.80 5.04
N GLY A 129 15.92 -5.92 4.72
CA GLY A 129 15.96 -5.28 3.41
C GLY A 129 17.31 -4.65 3.13
N SER A 130 17.45 -4.00 1.98
CA SER A 130 18.72 -3.42 1.57
C SER A 130 19.02 -2.11 2.30
N SER A 131 18.11 -1.13 2.23
CA SER A 131 18.28 0.13 2.97
C SER A 131 17.23 0.37 4.04
N LEU A 132 16.07 -0.31 4.00
CA LEU A 132 14.93 -0.06 4.89
C LEU A 132 14.36 1.38 4.87
N LEU A 133 14.68 2.21 3.88
CA LEU A 133 14.22 3.60 3.84
C LEU A 133 12.70 3.77 3.98
N SER A 134 11.90 2.93 3.33
CA SER A 134 10.43 3.01 3.45
C SER A 134 9.92 2.66 4.84
N ILE A 135 10.67 1.82 5.56
CA ILE A 135 10.35 1.40 6.92
C ILE A 135 10.70 2.53 7.90
N SER A 136 11.87 3.16 7.72
CA SER A 136 12.32 4.28 8.55
C SER A 136 11.60 5.61 8.28
N THR A 137 10.92 5.75 7.13
CA THR A 137 10.07 6.92 6.82
C THR A 137 8.59 6.64 7.01
N ALA A 138 7.98 5.88 6.10
CA ALA A 138 6.53 5.74 5.99
C ALA A 138 5.92 4.85 7.09
N SER A 139 6.68 3.91 7.64
CA SER A 139 6.22 3.00 8.70
C SER A 139 6.76 3.35 10.08
N ARG A 140 7.43 4.50 10.22
CA ARG A 140 8.12 4.92 11.44
C ARG A 140 7.18 4.97 12.65
N ASP A 141 6.03 5.62 12.51
CA ASP A 141 5.10 5.82 13.63
C ASP A 141 4.46 4.49 14.05
N LEU A 142 4.19 3.62 13.08
CA LEU A 142 3.70 2.27 13.34
C LEU A 142 4.73 1.41 14.09
N ILE A 143 6.01 1.51 13.73
CA ILE A 143 7.10 0.83 14.45
C ILE A 143 7.19 1.35 15.88
N LYS A 144 7.14 2.69 16.05
CA LYS A 144 7.13 3.33 17.37
C LYS A 144 5.98 2.80 18.23
N GLU A 145 4.75 2.82 17.69
CA GLU A 145 3.56 2.32 18.38
C GLU A 145 3.75 0.87 18.85
N LYS A 146 4.25 -0.03 17.99
CA LYS A 146 4.43 -1.44 18.34
C LYS A 146 5.52 -1.66 19.37
N ALA A 147 6.65 -0.96 19.25
CA ALA A 147 7.70 -1.02 20.26
C ALA A 147 7.19 -0.53 21.63
N LEU A 148 6.45 0.58 21.67
CA LEU A 148 5.85 1.11 22.90
C LEU A 148 4.76 0.19 23.47
N SER A 149 4.09 -0.63 22.63
CA SER A 149 3.14 -1.64 23.08
C SER A 149 3.77 -2.94 23.59
N GLY A 150 5.10 -3.04 23.63
CA GLY A 150 5.81 -4.22 24.14
C GLY A 150 6.23 -5.25 23.10
N ILE A 151 6.10 -4.93 21.80
CA ILE A 151 6.51 -5.82 20.71
C ILE A 151 8.01 -5.66 20.45
N LYS A 152 8.69 -6.77 20.19
CA LYS A 152 10.09 -6.76 19.76
C LYS A 152 10.19 -6.43 18.28
N ILE A 153 10.97 -5.44 17.92
CA ILE A 153 11.21 -5.05 16.52
C ILE A 153 12.68 -5.35 16.18
N ARG A 154 12.89 -6.26 15.24
CA ARG A 154 14.21 -6.53 14.63
C ARG A 154 14.26 -5.91 13.23
N LEU A 155 15.28 -5.11 12.96
CA LEU A 155 15.53 -4.53 11.64
C LEU A 155 16.90 -4.94 11.14
N LEU A 156 16.97 -5.34 9.87
CA LEU A 156 18.20 -5.76 9.22
C LEU A 156 18.39 -5.00 7.90
N LEU A 157 19.47 -4.23 7.80
CA LEU A 157 19.83 -3.44 6.60
C LEU A 157 21.29 -3.62 6.19
N MET A 158 21.65 -3.22 4.97
CA MET A 158 23.05 -3.34 4.52
C MET A 158 23.96 -2.37 5.28
N ASP A 159 25.18 -2.80 5.53
CA ASP A 159 26.25 -1.94 6.06
C ASP A 159 26.65 -0.91 4.97
N PRO A 160 26.55 0.40 5.22
CA PRO A 160 26.91 1.43 4.24
C PRO A 160 28.38 1.37 3.81
N ASP A 161 29.26 0.82 4.65
CA ASP A 161 30.70 0.71 4.39
C ASP A 161 31.08 -0.65 3.77
N SER A 162 30.09 -1.53 3.49
CA SER A 162 30.33 -2.81 2.82
C SER A 162 30.82 -2.62 1.37
N PRO A 163 31.80 -3.43 0.92
CA PRO A 163 32.19 -3.50 -0.49
C PRO A 163 31.02 -3.80 -1.44
N VAL A 164 29.96 -4.46 -0.95
CA VAL A 164 28.76 -4.76 -1.74
C VAL A 164 27.96 -3.49 -2.03
N VAL A 165 27.85 -2.56 -1.06
CA VAL A 165 27.18 -1.27 -1.28
C VAL A 165 27.95 -0.44 -2.30
N GLU A 166 29.28 -0.44 -2.23
CA GLU A 166 30.13 0.23 -3.23
C GLU A 166 29.92 -0.38 -4.63
N LEU A 167 29.89 -1.71 -4.73
CA LEU A 167 29.64 -2.43 -5.98
C LEU A 167 28.29 -2.06 -6.59
N ILE A 168 27.22 -2.10 -5.79
CA ILE A 168 25.86 -1.75 -6.22
C ILE A 168 25.80 -0.29 -6.67
N THR A 169 26.42 0.61 -5.91
CA THR A 169 26.49 2.05 -6.23
C THR A 169 27.17 2.29 -7.57
N LYS A 170 28.28 1.59 -7.84
CA LYS A 170 28.98 1.65 -9.14
C LYS A 170 28.12 1.12 -10.28
N GLN A 171 27.38 0.02 -10.08
CA GLN A 171 26.45 -0.52 -11.09
C GLN A 171 25.28 0.43 -11.40
N GLY A 172 24.88 1.27 -10.43
CA GLY A 172 23.89 2.33 -10.58
C GLY A 172 24.38 3.59 -11.29
N GLY A 173 25.58 3.57 -11.91
CA GLY A 173 26.18 4.72 -12.56
C GLY A 173 26.98 5.63 -11.63
N GLY A 174 27.39 5.13 -10.46
CA GLY A 174 28.28 5.82 -9.52
C GLY A 174 27.60 6.92 -8.69
N LYS A 175 26.29 7.10 -8.79
CA LYS A 175 25.54 8.02 -7.94
C LYS A 175 25.40 7.43 -6.54
N TYR A 176 25.82 8.16 -5.50
CA TYR A 176 25.76 7.76 -4.09
C TYR A 176 24.33 7.60 -3.53
N THR A 177 23.29 7.61 -4.36
CA THR A 177 21.89 7.53 -3.93
C THR A 177 21.64 6.30 -3.06
N PHE A 178 22.10 5.11 -3.43
CA PHE A 178 21.85 3.89 -2.64
C PHE A 178 22.57 3.90 -1.28
N MET A 179 23.84 4.30 -1.25
CA MET A 179 24.61 4.46 0.00
C MET A 179 23.96 5.52 0.91
N ASN A 180 23.54 6.66 0.34
CA ASN A 180 22.86 7.70 1.09
C ASN A 180 21.52 7.18 1.63
N GLU A 181 20.74 6.42 0.86
CA GLU A 181 19.51 5.80 1.38
C GLU A 181 19.77 4.93 2.62
N ILE A 182 20.88 4.17 2.65
CA ILE A 182 21.25 3.37 3.83
C ILE A 182 21.61 4.27 5.01
N LYS A 183 22.52 5.24 4.80
CA LYS A 183 22.96 6.18 5.84
C LYS A 183 21.79 6.98 6.42
N THR A 184 20.91 7.50 5.56
CA THR A 184 19.68 8.16 5.98
C THR A 184 18.80 7.23 6.82
N SER A 185 18.65 5.97 6.42
CA SER A 185 17.81 5.04 7.17
C SER A 185 18.38 4.76 8.55
N LEU A 186 19.71 4.62 8.68
CA LEU A 186 20.38 4.52 9.98
C LEU A 186 20.12 5.73 10.86
N LEU A 187 20.31 6.95 10.35
CA LEU A 187 20.04 8.20 11.09
C LEU A 187 18.58 8.30 11.56
N LEU A 188 17.62 7.95 10.69
CA LEU A 188 16.20 7.98 11.03
C LEU A 188 15.82 6.90 12.07
N LEU A 189 16.42 5.72 11.97
CA LEU A 189 16.23 4.64 12.94
C LEU A 189 16.86 4.95 14.28
N GLN A 190 17.99 5.66 14.30
CA GLN A 190 18.61 6.13 15.52
C GLN A 190 17.72 7.15 16.24
N LYS A 191 17.21 8.16 15.52
CA LYS A 191 16.24 9.10 16.09
C LYS A 191 15.00 8.39 16.62
N LEU A 192 14.52 7.37 15.91
CA LEU A 192 13.38 6.56 16.36
C LEU A 192 13.72 5.76 17.64
N TYR A 193 14.93 5.23 17.74
CA TYR A 193 15.43 4.54 18.93
C TYR A 193 15.41 5.46 20.15
N ASP A 194 15.98 6.67 20.03
CA ASP A 194 16.00 7.67 21.12
C ASP A 194 14.59 8.04 21.60
N GLU A 195 13.65 8.21 20.66
CA GLU A 195 12.26 8.50 20.98
C GLU A 195 11.55 7.33 21.68
N ILE A 196 11.84 6.09 21.29
CA ILE A 196 11.28 4.91 21.95
C ILE A 196 11.84 4.78 23.36
N GLU A 197 13.14 5.00 23.56
CA GLU A 197 13.76 4.96 24.89
C GLU A 197 13.20 6.07 25.80
N HIS A 198 12.97 7.27 25.26
CA HIS A 198 12.38 8.38 26.01
C HIS A 198 10.91 8.15 26.39
N ASP A 199 10.10 7.64 25.46
CA ASP A 199 8.66 7.49 25.64
C ASP A 199 8.26 6.14 26.28
N SER A 200 9.23 5.22 26.46
CA SER A 200 8.93 3.87 26.95
C SER A 200 8.47 3.84 28.40
N PRO A 201 7.33 3.20 28.70
CA PRO A 201 6.86 3.08 30.07
C PRO A 201 7.76 2.13 30.89
N PRO A 202 7.87 2.34 32.23
CA PRO A 202 8.68 1.47 33.08
C PRO A 202 8.23 0.01 33.00
N GLY A 203 9.16 -0.90 32.69
CA GLY A 203 8.88 -2.33 32.55
C GLY A 203 8.35 -2.76 31.18
N ASN A 204 8.37 -1.87 30.18
CA ASN A 204 8.13 -2.25 28.79
C ASN A 204 9.14 -3.31 28.33
N LYS A 205 8.65 -4.34 27.62
CA LYS A 205 9.49 -5.41 27.04
C LYS A 205 9.79 -5.20 25.56
N GLY A 206 9.15 -4.20 24.95
CA GLY A 206 9.38 -3.85 23.56
C GLY A 206 10.75 -3.22 23.40
N GLN A 207 11.39 -3.49 22.27
CA GLN A 207 12.73 -3.04 21.96
C GLN A 207 12.89 -2.90 20.46
N LEU A 208 13.66 -1.90 20.04
CA LEU A 208 14.08 -1.73 18.66
C LEU A 208 15.55 -2.18 18.55
N ILE A 209 15.80 -3.28 17.84
CA ILE A 209 17.14 -3.80 17.59
C ILE A 209 17.43 -3.69 16.11
N VAL A 210 18.56 -3.10 15.76
CA VAL A 210 18.97 -2.90 14.37
C VAL A 210 20.33 -3.54 14.14
N HIS A 211 20.42 -4.34 13.08
CA HIS A 211 21.64 -5.01 12.66
C HIS A 211 22.00 -4.63 11.22
N SER A 212 23.29 -4.63 10.92
CA SER A 212 23.83 -4.46 9.56
C SER A 212 24.44 -5.76 9.01
N TYR A 213 24.35 -5.97 7.71
CA TYR A 213 24.99 -7.09 7.01
C TYR A 213 25.76 -6.61 5.77
N ASP A 214 26.79 -7.35 5.37
CA ASP A 214 27.73 -6.98 4.31
C ASP A 214 27.64 -7.86 3.05
N GLU A 215 26.67 -8.78 2.99
CA GLU A 215 26.45 -9.72 1.88
C GLU A 215 25.32 -9.30 0.91
N ILE A 216 25.31 -9.85 -0.32
CA ILE A 216 24.20 -9.62 -1.27
C ILE A 216 22.97 -10.39 -0.82
N PRO A 217 21.85 -9.72 -0.47
CA PRO A 217 20.66 -10.41 -0.01
C PRO A 217 19.97 -11.11 -1.19
N SER A 218 19.57 -12.37 -1.02
CA SER A 218 18.78 -13.10 -2.02
C SER A 218 17.33 -12.62 -2.10
N HIS A 219 16.84 -12.01 -1.03
CA HIS A 219 15.46 -11.53 -0.87
C HIS A 219 15.40 -10.41 0.19
N SER A 220 14.29 -9.69 0.22
CA SER A 220 13.91 -8.85 1.39
C SER A 220 12.66 -9.43 2.02
N PHE A 221 12.43 -9.21 3.32
CA PHE A 221 11.35 -9.87 4.02
C PHE A 221 10.72 -9.05 5.14
N ILE A 222 9.50 -9.44 5.50
CA ILE A 222 8.79 -9.05 6.71
C ILE A 222 8.31 -10.34 7.36
N SER A 223 8.79 -10.64 8.56
CA SER A 223 8.34 -11.78 9.37
C SER A 223 7.52 -11.25 10.54
N ILE A 224 6.30 -11.75 10.70
CA ILE A 224 5.40 -11.42 11.79
C ILE A 224 5.23 -12.67 12.64
N ASP A 225 5.53 -12.54 13.93
CA ASP A 225 5.42 -13.59 14.95
C ASP A 225 5.96 -14.95 14.44
N PRO A 226 7.21 -15.04 13.96
CA PRO A 226 7.71 -16.22 13.26
C PRO A 226 7.76 -17.49 14.13
N GLU A 227 7.75 -17.34 15.46
CA GLU A 227 7.71 -18.44 16.42
C GLU A 227 6.29 -18.92 16.74
N LEU A 228 5.25 -18.16 16.33
CA LEU A 228 3.86 -18.52 16.59
C LEU A 228 3.27 -19.38 15.45
N PRO A 229 2.27 -20.24 15.75
CA PRO A 229 1.52 -20.94 14.73
C PRO A 229 0.76 -20.02 13.76
N SER A 230 0.45 -18.79 14.19
CA SER A 230 -0.18 -17.75 13.36
C SER A 230 0.84 -16.90 12.59
N GLY A 231 2.12 -17.26 12.63
CA GLY A 231 3.18 -16.50 11.99
C GLY A 231 3.04 -16.41 10.48
N VAL A 232 3.45 -15.27 9.94
CA VAL A 232 3.39 -14.94 8.50
C VAL A 232 4.74 -14.40 8.07
N ILE A 233 5.23 -14.83 6.90
CA ILE A 233 6.40 -14.25 6.27
C ILE A 233 6.02 -13.74 4.88
N VAL A 234 6.36 -12.50 4.60
CA VAL A 234 6.36 -11.92 3.26
C VAL A 234 7.80 -11.88 2.79
N ALA A 235 8.10 -12.49 1.65
CA ALA A 235 9.42 -12.50 1.03
C ALA A 235 9.35 -11.91 -0.39
N ASP A 236 10.10 -10.83 -0.64
CA ASP A 236 10.33 -10.31 -1.99
C ASP A 236 11.54 -11.00 -2.61
N ILE A 237 11.30 -11.78 -3.66
CA ILE A 237 12.30 -12.68 -4.23
C ILE A 237 13.14 -11.93 -5.27
N GLY A 238 14.46 -11.99 -5.11
CA GLY A 238 15.41 -11.50 -6.10
C GLY A 238 16.42 -10.50 -5.51
N PRO A 239 17.67 -10.52 -6.00
CA PRO A 239 18.75 -9.76 -5.40
C PRO A 239 18.52 -8.25 -5.51
N TYR A 240 18.85 -7.54 -4.44
CA TYR A 240 18.77 -6.09 -4.42
C TYR A 240 20.03 -5.47 -5.02
N LEU A 241 20.01 -5.23 -6.34
CA LEU A 241 21.15 -4.65 -7.08
C LEU A 241 21.01 -3.14 -7.29
N GLY A 242 20.44 -2.42 -6.32
CA GLY A 242 20.27 -0.96 -6.37
C GLY A 242 19.29 -0.45 -7.43
N ARG A 243 18.56 -1.34 -8.12
CA ARG A 243 17.54 -1.00 -9.12
C ARG A 243 16.13 -1.10 -8.53
N SER A 244 15.26 -0.20 -8.95
CA SER A 244 13.83 -0.16 -8.60
C SER A 244 12.96 -1.13 -9.43
N THR A 245 13.55 -2.22 -9.93
CA THR A 245 12.80 -3.20 -10.73
C THR A 245 11.74 -3.89 -9.86
N PRO A 246 10.50 -4.04 -10.37
CA PRO A 246 9.47 -4.82 -9.68
C PRO A 246 9.99 -6.23 -9.38
N ARG A 247 9.80 -6.70 -8.15
CA ARG A 247 10.19 -8.03 -7.70
C ARG A 247 8.97 -8.78 -7.18
N PRO A 248 8.80 -10.06 -7.52
CA PRO A 248 7.68 -10.84 -7.03
C PRO A 248 7.74 -10.97 -5.51
N SER A 249 6.58 -10.86 -4.86
CA SER A 249 6.41 -11.01 -3.43
C SER A 249 5.65 -12.31 -3.15
N MET A 250 6.13 -13.10 -2.20
CA MET A 250 5.48 -14.33 -1.75
C MET A 250 5.05 -14.17 -0.30
N MET A 251 3.77 -14.41 -0.02
CA MET A 251 3.25 -14.46 1.34
C MET A 251 3.07 -15.92 1.74
N VAL A 252 3.69 -16.33 2.83
CA VAL A 252 3.62 -17.68 3.36
C VAL A 252 3.15 -17.69 4.81
N ILE A 253 2.37 -18.71 5.15
CA ILE A 253 1.86 -18.96 6.50
C ILE A 253 2.54 -20.19 7.10
N ASN A 254 2.58 -20.28 8.42
CA ASN A 254 3.21 -21.39 9.13
C ASN A 254 2.46 -22.72 8.88
N LYS A 255 2.94 -23.47 7.87
CA LYS A 255 2.54 -24.86 7.61
C LYS A 255 3.72 -25.80 7.72
N LYS A 256 3.48 -26.95 8.36
CA LYS A 256 4.48 -28.01 8.55
C LYS A 256 5.05 -28.47 7.21
N LYS A 257 6.38 -28.47 7.08
CA LYS A 257 7.12 -28.81 5.83
C LYS A 257 6.80 -27.87 4.64
N GLY A 258 6.31 -26.66 4.92
CA GLY A 258 6.08 -25.63 3.92
C GLY A 258 7.26 -24.68 3.74
N MET A 259 7.08 -23.71 2.85
CA MET A 259 8.05 -22.65 2.54
C MET A 259 8.32 -21.70 3.71
N PHE A 260 7.43 -21.65 4.70
CA PHE A 260 7.60 -20.83 5.90
C PHE A 260 8.92 -21.13 6.62
N TYR A 261 9.24 -22.41 6.84
CA TYR A 261 10.46 -22.81 7.53
C TYR A 261 11.72 -22.47 6.73
N TYR A 262 11.66 -22.63 5.40
CA TYR A 262 12.75 -22.23 4.52
C TYR A 262 13.03 -20.73 4.65
N TRP A 263 12.00 -19.88 4.55
CA TRP A 263 12.19 -18.43 4.66
C TRP A 263 12.61 -18.01 6.07
N LYS A 264 12.04 -18.62 7.11
CA LYS A 264 12.45 -18.38 8.50
C LYS A 264 13.93 -18.69 8.69
N GLU A 265 14.40 -19.85 8.23
CA GLU A 265 15.80 -20.26 8.31
C GLU A 265 16.72 -19.29 7.56
N MET A 266 16.35 -18.86 6.36
CA MET A 266 17.14 -17.85 5.63
C MET A 266 17.23 -16.52 6.38
N ASN A 267 16.11 -16.05 6.95
CA ASN A 267 16.07 -14.81 7.73
C ASN A 267 16.91 -14.90 9.00
N ASP A 268 16.84 -16.04 9.69
CA ASP A 268 17.61 -16.32 10.91
C ASP A 268 19.12 -16.41 10.60
N LEU A 269 19.52 -17.08 9.52
CA LEU A 269 20.93 -17.10 9.08
C LEU A 269 21.46 -15.69 8.75
N MET A 270 20.66 -14.88 8.06
CA MET A 270 21.03 -13.48 7.81
C MET A 270 21.20 -12.70 9.12
N TRP A 271 20.31 -12.91 10.09
CA TRP A 271 20.43 -12.29 11.42
C TRP A 271 21.66 -12.76 12.18
N GLU A 272 21.95 -14.05 12.21
CA GLU A 272 23.11 -14.63 12.92
C GLU A 272 24.45 -14.16 12.34
N SER A 273 24.51 -13.97 11.02
CA SER A 273 25.71 -13.46 10.33
C SER A 273 25.89 -11.93 10.42
N SER A 274 24.85 -11.22 10.86
CA SER A 274 24.85 -9.75 10.91
C SER A 274 25.49 -9.20 12.17
N ARG A 275 25.76 -7.89 12.18
CA ARG A 275 26.37 -7.16 13.29
C ARG A 275 25.37 -6.20 13.91
N VAL A 276 25.33 -6.13 15.23
CA VAL A 276 24.53 -5.11 15.94
C VAL A 276 25.04 -3.73 15.52
N VAL A 277 24.11 -2.83 15.16
CA VAL A 277 24.42 -1.42 14.96
C VAL A 277 24.33 -0.73 16.32
N ASP A 278 25.40 -0.05 16.71
CA ASP A 278 25.37 0.80 17.90
C ASP A 278 24.53 2.05 17.61
N MET A 279 23.37 2.12 18.25
CA MET A 279 22.43 3.25 18.14
C MET A 279 22.74 4.37 19.14
N GLU A 280 23.62 4.12 20.11
CA GLU A 280 24.06 5.10 21.10
C GLU A 280 25.33 5.85 20.64
N GLU A 281 26.19 5.21 19.83
CA GLU A 281 27.52 5.76 19.45
C GLU A 281 27.50 6.91 18.44
N ALA A 282 26.43 7.12 17.67
CA ALA A 282 26.37 8.26 16.76
C ALA A 282 25.88 9.49 17.52
N ASP A 283 26.79 10.22 18.16
CA ASP A 283 26.50 11.58 18.61
C ASP A 283 25.91 12.36 17.41
N PRO A 284 24.64 12.82 17.46
CA PRO A 284 24.05 13.62 16.39
C PRO A 284 24.83 14.91 16.12
N LEU A 285 25.77 15.28 17.01
CA LEU A 285 26.70 16.40 16.88
C LEU A 285 28.00 16.06 16.13
N THR A 286 28.35 14.77 15.94
CA THR A 286 29.58 14.38 15.22
C THR A 286 29.39 14.27 13.71
N SER A 287 28.18 13.98 13.23
CA SER A 287 27.81 14.37 11.86
C SER A 287 27.33 15.82 11.92
N GLN A 288 28.19 16.76 11.54
CA GLN A 288 27.74 18.14 11.27
C GLN A 288 26.59 18.19 10.25
N ILE A 289 26.25 17.09 9.56
CA ILE A 289 25.23 16.99 8.54
C ILE A 289 24.03 16.20 9.06
N LYS A 290 22.93 16.88 9.33
CA LYS A 290 21.59 16.33 9.59
C LYS A 290 20.91 15.98 8.27
N THR A 291 20.07 14.95 8.29
CA THR A 291 19.29 14.51 7.12
C THR A 291 17.80 14.57 7.42
N LEU A 292 17.02 15.17 6.51
CA LEU A 292 15.56 15.15 6.52
C LEU A 292 15.06 14.48 5.24
N VAL A 293 14.25 13.43 5.39
CA VAL A 293 13.56 12.79 4.25
C VAL A 293 12.06 12.78 4.49
N MET A 294 11.32 13.22 3.48
CA MET A 294 9.86 13.23 3.50
C MET A 294 9.33 12.61 2.21
N GLY A 295 8.45 11.63 2.33
CA GLY A 295 7.74 11.02 1.21
C GLY A 295 6.30 11.52 1.14
N SER A 296 5.72 11.50 -0.06
CA SER A 296 4.27 11.65 -0.20
C SER A 296 3.54 10.53 0.54
N GLY A 297 2.44 10.88 1.21
CA GLY A 297 1.61 9.98 1.99
C GLY A 297 0.63 10.79 2.82
N ILE A 298 0.25 10.29 4.00
CA ILE A 298 -0.69 10.95 4.91
C ILE A 298 -0.27 12.38 5.32
N ASN A 299 1.02 12.72 5.24
CA ASN A 299 1.52 14.04 5.61
C ASN A 299 1.41 15.08 4.49
N THR A 300 1.02 14.68 3.28
CA THR A 300 0.74 15.61 2.18
C THR A 300 -0.67 16.18 2.33
N ASP A 301 -0.80 17.50 2.25
CA ASP A 301 -2.10 18.18 2.21
C ASP A 301 -2.49 18.49 0.76
N TYR A 302 -3.80 18.60 0.50
CA TYR A 302 -4.35 19.19 -0.72
C TYR A 302 -5.24 20.39 -0.38
N TYR A 303 -5.39 21.31 -1.32
CA TYR A 303 -6.23 22.49 -1.16
C TYR A 303 -7.67 22.19 -1.54
N ASN A 304 -8.58 22.21 -0.57
CA ASN A 304 -10.01 22.09 -0.79
C ASN A 304 -10.57 23.44 -1.24
N THR A 305 -10.93 23.54 -2.52
CA THR A 305 -11.46 24.79 -3.11
C THR A 305 -12.84 25.17 -2.60
N GLN A 306 -13.62 24.23 -2.05
CA GLN A 306 -14.96 24.52 -1.51
C GLN A 306 -14.89 25.13 -0.11
N GLU A 307 -13.94 24.66 0.69
CA GLU A 307 -13.76 25.10 2.08
C GLU A 307 -12.67 26.17 2.23
N GLU A 308 -11.89 26.42 1.17
CA GLU A 308 -10.71 27.31 1.17
C GLU A 308 -9.66 26.93 2.22
N THR A 309 -9.52 25.63 2.48
CA THR A 309 -8.65 25.08 3.52
C THR A 309 -7.72 24.00 2.97
N TRP A 310 -6.61 23.78 3.68
CA TRP A 310 -5.72 22.64 3.43
C TRP A 310 -6.19 21.44 4.23
N VAL A 311 -6.39 20.31 3.54
CA VAL A 311 -6.89 19.07 4.11
C VAL A 311 -5.94 17.93 3.75
N LYS A 312 -5.86 16.90 4.60
CA LYS A 312 -5.00 15.73 4.36
C LYS A 312 -5.40 15.01 3.07
N SER A 313 -4.42 14.68 2.24
CA SER A 313 -4.63 13.86 1.04
C SER A 313 -4.90 12.39 1.41
N SER A 314 -5.43 11.64 0.44
CA SER A 314 -5.71 10.20 0.56
C SER A 314 -4.69 9.40 -0.25
N ILE A 315 -4.40 8.17 0.20
CA ILE A 315 -3.57 7.24 -0.57
C ILE A 315 -4.42 6.70 -1.73
N CYS A 316 -4.01 6.99 -2.96
CA CYS A 316 -4.83 6.66 -4.12
C CYS A 316 -4.45 5.33 -4.77
N GLN A 317 -5.38 4.81 -5.56
CA GLN A 317 -5.11 3.63 -6.38
C GLN A 317 -4.10 3.93 -7.47
N MET A 318 -3.04 3.14 -7.49
CA MET A 318 -2.01 3.22 -8.51
C MET A 318 -2.56 2.75 -9.87
N GLY A 319 -2.37 3.57 -10.90
CA GLY A 319 -2.70 3.22 -12.28
C GLY A 319 -1.89 2.03 -12.80
N ASN A 320 -2.44 1.35 -13.81
CA ASN A 320 -1.75 0.21 -14.42
C ASN A 320 -0.47 0.68 -15.14
N GLY A 321 0.67 0.08 -14.80
CA GLY A 321 1.98 0.45 -15.36
C GLY A 321 2.71 1.59 -14.65
N TRP A 322 2.08 2.25 -13.68
CA TRP A 322 2.75 3.26 -12.86
C TRP A 322 3.84 2.64 -11.98
N ARG A 323 4.85 3.46 -11.66
CA ARG A 323 5.99 3.06 -10.83
C ARG A 323 6.05 3.85 -9.53
N GLY A 324 6.39 3.16 -8.44
CA GLY A 324 6.58 3.80 -7.13
C GLY A 324 7.92 4.53 -7.00
N ILE A 325 8.01 5.39 -5.99
CA ILE A 325 9.26 5.93 -5.44
C ILE A 325 9.44 5.30 -4.05
N LYS A 326 10.62 4.77 -3.77
CA LYS A 326 10.89 4.07 -2.52
C LYS A 326 10.76 5.03 -1.33
N GLY A 327 9.92 4.66 -0.37
CA GLY A 327 9.65 5.46 0.83
C GLY A 327 8.54 6.51 0.66
N SER A 328 7.79 6.43 -0.44
CA SER A 328 6.66 7.31 -0.74
C SER A 328 5.45 6.51 -1.22
N GLN A 329 4.27 7.09 -1.08
CA GLN A 329 2.99 6.54 -1.53
C GLN A 329 2.35 7.46 -2.57
N TRP A 330 1.59 6.88 -3.49
CA TRP A 330 0.77 7.66 -4.42
C TRP A 330 -0.37 8.33 -3.65
N VAL A 331 -0.50 9.64 -3.82
CA VAL A 331 -1.53 10.44 -3.15
C VAL A 331 -2.44 11.14 -4.15
N TRP A 332 -3.70 11.29 -3.75
CA TRP A 332 -4.71 12.08 -4.44
C TRP A 332 -5.67 12.72 -3.43
N ILE A 333 -6.63 13.52 -3.90
CA ILE A 333 -7.66 14.10 -3.03
C ILE A 333 -8.62 13.05 -2.46
N ARG A 334 -8.67 11.85 -3.06
CA ARG A 334 -9.54 10.71 -2.71
C ARG A 334 -8.88 9.39 -3.12
N ASP A 335 -9.34 8.27 -2.56
CA ASP A 335 -8.84 6.92 -2.93
C ASP A 335 -9.03 6.59 -4.41
N THR A 336 -10.10 7.12 -5.03
CA THR A 336 -10.44 6.90 -6.44
C THR A 336 -10.99 8.18 -7.07
N VAL A 337 -10.68 8.40 -8.35
CA VAL A 337 -11.19 9.52 -9.15
C VAL A 337 -12.70 9.37 -9.37
N LEU A 338 -13.42 10.46 -9.61
CA LEU A 338 -14.83 10.38 -10.02
C LEU A 338 -14.93 10.22 -11.55
N LEU A 339 -15.94 9.52 -12.06
CA LEU A 339 -16.08 9.31 -13.51
C LEU A 339 -16.19 10.64 -14.28
N GLU A 340 -16.92 11.61 -13.74
CA GLU A 340 -17.03 12.93 -14.37
C GLU A 340 -15.68 13.67 -14.36
N GLU A 341 -14.93 13.56 -13.27
CA GLU A 341 -13.58 14.13 -13.14
C GLU A 341 -12.60 13.50 -14.14
N ALA A 342 -12.66 12.18 -14.32
CA ALA A 342 -11.90 11.46 -15.35
C ALA A 342 -12.24 11.96 -16.77
N LYS A 343 -13.52 12.27 -17.04
CA LYS A 343 -13.96 12.76 -18.35
C LYS A 343 -13.57 14.20 -18.64
N THR A 344 -13.60 15.07 -17.63
CA THR A 344 -13.34 16.51 -17.80
C THR A 344 -11.90 16.91 -17.54
N GLY A 345 -11.12 16.03 -16.90
CA GLY A 345 -9.84 16.39 -16.32
C GLY A 345 -10.02 17.12 -15.00
N SER A 346 -8.90 17.35 -14.32
CA SER A 346 -8.88 18.01 -13.00
C SER A 346 -7.60 18.79 -12.78
N GLN A 347 -7.64 19.74 -11.85
CA GLN A 347 -6.48 20.48 -11.40
C GLN A 347 -6.56 20.65 -9.89
N HIS A 348 -5.56 20.12 -9.17
CA HIS A 348 -5.52 20.15 -7.71
C HIS A 348 -4.14 20.56 -7.21
N LYS A 349 -4.12 21.31 -6.12
CA LYS A 349 -2.88 21.74 -5.45
C LYS A 349 -2.63 20.88 -4.22
N PHE A 350 -1.41 20.38 -4.12
CA PHE A 350 -0.89 19.67 -2.98
C PHE A 350 0.23 20.47 -2.34
N ARG A 351 0.46 20.29 -1.04
CA ARG A 351 1.63 20.87 -0.38
C ARG A 351 2.25 19.93 0.65
N VAL A 352 3.52 20.21 0.92
CA VAL A 352 4.22 19.75 2.10
C VAL A 352 4.89 20.94 2.77
N GLN A 353 4.77 21.01 4.09
CA GLN A 353 5.41 22.02 4.91
C GLN A 353 6.39 21.34 5.86
N PHE A 354 7.54 21.96 6.06
CA PHE A 354 8.56 21.47 6.98
C PHE A 354 9.41 22.64 7.48
N ASP A 355 9.94 22.49 8.67
CA ASP A 355 10.80 23.49 9.30
C ASP A 355 12.26 23.03 9.24
N LEU A 356 13.17 23.95 8.94
CA LEU A 356 14.61 23.71 8.92
C LEU A 356 15.31 24.55 9.98
N PRO A 357 15.77 23.94 11.08
CA PRO A 357 16.48 24.63 12.16
C PRO A 357 17.96 24.81 11.80
N ILE A 358 18.23 25.71 10.85
CA ILE A 358 19.57 26.06 10.36
C ILE A 358 19.83 27.54 10.51
N ASP A 359 21.07 27.93 10.85
CA ASP A 359 21.44 29.34 11.03
C ASP A 359 21.68 30.08 9.69
N SER A 360 21.75 29.35 8.56
CA SER A 360 21.98 29.93 7.24
C SER A 360 21.63 28.97 6.11
N ALA A 361 21.16 29.48 4.97
CA ALA A 361 21.00 28.69 3.75
C ALA A 361 22.32 28.03 3.26
N LYS A 362 23.49 28.55 3.66
CA LYS A 362 24.80 27.93 3.37
C LYS A 362 25.04 26.62 4.09
N SER A 363 24.25 26.34 5.12
CA SER A 363 24.23 25.05 5.81
C SER A 363 23.55 23.95 4.99
N ILE A 364 22.84 24.28 3.91
CA ILE A 364 22.20 23.28 3.05
C ILE A 364 23.27 22.71 2.14
N HIS A 365 23.59 21.43 2.34
CA HIS A 365 24.52 20.71 1.48
C HIS A 365 23.82 20.09 0.28
N ARG A 366 22.55 19.72 0.46
CA ARG A 366 21.76 19.05 -0.57
C ARG A 366 20.27 19.23 -0.32
N ALA A 367 19.52 19.50 -1.38
CA ALA A 367 18.07 19.44 -1.36
C ALA A 367 17.56 18.94 -2.71
N GLU A 368 16.95 17.76 -2.71
CA GLU A 368 16.51 17.07 -3.92
C GLU A 368 15.08 16.56 -3.78
N ILE A 369 14.30 16.66 -4.85
CA ILE A 369 12.99 16.04 -4.97
C ILE A 369 13.05 14.97 -6.05
N LEU A 370 12.67 13.73 -5.70
CA LEU A 370 12.23 12.75 -6.68
C LEU A 370 10.74 12.90 -6.91
N LEU A 371 10.28 13.00 -8.16
CA LEU A 371 8.87 13.21 -8.49
C LEU A 371 8.38 12.27 -9.59
N ARG A 372 7.13 11.81 -9.45
CA ARG A 372 6.29 11.36 -10.56
C ARG A 372 4.87 11.87 -10.38
N SER A 373 4.21 12.03 -11.50
CA SER A 373 2.82 12.44 -11.63
C SER A 373 2.22 11.65 -12.78
N ASP A 374 0.91 11.42 -12.72
CA ASP A 374 0.16 10.82 -13.82
C ASP A 374 0.37 11.59 -15.13
N ASP A 375 -0.18 12.81 -15.20
CA ASP A 375 -0.06 13.69 -16.37
C ASP A 375 0.99 14.78 -16.14
N THR A 376 0.59 15.96 -15.64
CA THR A 376 1.49 17.11 -15.53
C THR A 376 1.48 17.67 -14.12
N CYS A 377 2.67 17.95 -13.59
CA CYS A 377 2.87 18.59 -12.30
C CYS A 377 3.76 19.83 -12.45
N HIS A 378 3.28 20.96 -11.92
CA HIS A 378 4.08 22.16 -11.72
C HIS A 378 4.50 22.27 -10.27
N ILE A 379 5.77 22.59 -10.03
CA ILE A 379 6.32 22.70 -8.67
C ILE A 379 6.61 24.16 -8.35
N THR A 380 6.22 24.57 -7.15
CA THR A 380 6.63 25.83 -6.54
C THR A 380 7.29 25.53 -5.20
N VAL A 381 8.54 25.97 -5.03
CA VAL A 381 9.26 25.88 -3.75
C VAL A 381 9.26 27.26 -3.13
N ASN A 382 8.64 27.38 -1.96
CA ASN A 382 8.36 28.63 -1.28
C ASN A 382 7.61 29.60 -2.20
N SER A 383 8.28 30.63 -2.72
CA SER A 383 7.71 31.61 -3.67
C SER A 383 8.27 31.50 -5.09
N VAL A 384 9.05 30.45 -5.38
CA VAL A 384 9.71 30.27 -6.68
C VAL A 384 9.08 29.11 -7.43
N SER A 385 8.39 29.43 -8.54
CA SER A 385 7.84 28.44 -9.45
C SER A 385 8.91 27.94 -10.42
N LEU A 386 9.05 26.62 -10.49
CA LEU A 386 9.95 25.96 -11.43
C LEU A 386 9.29 25.94 -12.81
N LYS A 387 10.03 26.35 -13.84
CA LYS A 387 9.49 26.51 -15.21
C LYS A 387 9.24 25.20 -15.95
N GLN A 388 9.70 24.07 -15.40
CA GLN A 388 9.59 22.77 -16.03
C GLN A 388 8.31 22.06 -15.59
N GLU A 389 7.68 21.39 -16.55
CA GLU A 389 6.57 20.47 -16.31
C GLU A 389 7.10 19.07 -16.05
N TYR A 390 6.53 18.39 -15.07
CA TYR A 390 6.94 17.04 -14.69
C TYR A 390 5.78 16.08 -14.89
N GLY A 391 6.01 15.01 -15.66
CA GLY A 391 4.98 14.07 -16.05
C GLY A 391 5.59 12.74 -16.49
N GLY A 392 5.05 11.62 -16.03
CA GLY A 392 5.59 10.30 -16.37
C GLY A 392 5.50 9.27 -15.24
N ALA A 393 4.28 8.88 -14.91
CA ALA A 393 4.04 7.84 -13.91
C ALA A 393 4.64 6.47 -14.31
N GLU A 394 4.68 6.16 -15.61
CA GLU A 394 5.23 4.91 -16.15
C GLU A 394 6.74 4.91 -16.43
N TYR A 395 7.39 6.09 -16.40
CA TYR A 395 8.79 6.24 -16.82
C TYR A 395 9.74 5.37 -15.99
N PRO A 396 10.84 4.84 -16.56
CA PRO A 396 11.77 3.99 -15.81
C PRO A 396 12.31 4.64 -14.53
N ASP A 397 12.72 5.91 -14.63
CA ASP A 397 13.31 6.68 -13.55
C ASP A 397 12.42 7.88 -13.18
N PRO A 398 12.33 8.25 -11.89
CA PRO A 398 11.62 9.47 -11.48
C PRO A 398 12.40 10.71 -11.89
N PHE A 399 11.73 11.86 -11.97
CA PHE A 399 12.41 13.14 -12.14
C PHE A 399 13.19 13.46 -10.88
N LEU A 400 14.48 13.78 -11.03
CA LEU A 400 15.33 14.30 -9.95
C LEU A 400 15.45 15.81 -10.13
N ILE A 401 15.04 16.56 -9.11
CA ILE A 401 14.94 18.02 -9.14
C ILE A 401 15.76 18.58 -7.99
N ASP A 402 16.81 19.33 -8.31
CA ASP A 402 17.62 20.04 -7.33
C ASP A 402 16.91 21.34 -6.91
N ILE A 403 16.72 21.52 -5.60
CA ILE A 403 15.97 22.65 -5.03
C ILE A 403 16.75 23.38 -3.92
N ASP A 404 18.04 23.10 -3.78
CA ASP A 404 18.95 23.64 -2.78
C ASP A 404 18.88 25.18 -2.68
N GLN A 405 18.90 25.85 -3.81
CA GLN A 405 18.86 27.31 -3.91
C GLN A 405 17.51 27.95 -3.55
N PHE A 406 16.44 27.15 -3.39
CA PHE A 406 15.09 27.66 -3.12
C PHE A 406 14.64 27.45 -1.68
N ILE A 407 15.40 26.69 -0.90
CA ILE A 407 15.13 26.39 0.51
C ILE A 407 15.83 27.41 1.41
N HIS A 408 15.20 27.74 2.54
CA HIS A 408 15.73 28.70 3.51
C HIS A 408 15.58 28.21 4.95
N GLU A 409 16.11 28.98 5.90
CA GLU A 409 15.91 28.79 7.34
C GLU A 409 14.43 28.90 7.72
N GLY A 410 14.00 28.07 8.68
CA GLY A 410 12.64 28.06 9.22
C GLY A 410 11.63 27.32 8.33
N GLU A 411 10.40 27.81 8.28
CA GLU A 411 9.29 27.16 7.59
C GLU A 411 9.45 27.23 6.07
N ASN A 412 9.51 26.06 5.43
CA ASN A 412 9.51 25.91 3.99
C ASN A 412 8.21 25.24 3.54
N THR A 413 7.72 25.64 2.37
CA THR A 413 6.54 25.05 1.74
C THR A 413 6.86 24.66 0.31
N ILE A 414 6.62 23.40 -0.06
CA ILE A 414 6.65 22.96 -1.45
C ILE A 414 5.22 22.70 -1.89
N THR A 415 4.79 23.35 -2.98
CA THR A 415 3.48 23.18 -3.60
C THR A 415 3.62 22.43 -4.92
N PHE A 416 2.77 21.44 -5.11
CA PHE A 416 2.65 20.65 -6.34
C PHE A 416 1.27 20.91 -6.93
N GLU A 417 1.21 21.48 -8.12
CA GLU A 417 -0.02 21.66 -8.87
C GLU A 417 -0.13 20.53 -9.88
N LEU A 418 -1.00 19.55 -9.61
CA LEU A 418 -1.24 18.43 -10.50
C LEU A 418 -2.38 18.76 -11.45
N ILE A 419 -2.13 18.63 -12.74
CA ILE A 419 -3.09 18.79 -13.82
C ILE A 419 -3.26 17.43 -14.48
N SER A 420 -4.50 16.95 -14.50
CA SER A 420 -4.90 15.68 -15.10
C SER A 420 -5.76 15.95 -16.31
N TYR A 421 -5.39 15.34 -17.42
CA TYR A 421 -6.02 15.57 -18.70
C TYR A 421 -7.35 14.82 -18.80
N ALA A 422 -8.29 15.46 -19.50
CA ALA A 422 -9.60 14.91 -19.79
C ALA A 422 -9.49 13.63 -20.62
N ARG A 423 -10.20 12.56 -20.22
CA ARG A 423 -10.50 11.38 -21.04
C ARG A 423 -12.01 11.29 -21.31
N PRO A 424 -12.54 11.99 -22.31
CA PRO A 424 -13.98 12.08 -22.54
C PRO A 424 -14.67 10.73 -22.80
N ASP A 425 -13.92 9.73 -23.23
CA ASP A 425 -14.35 8.37 -23.51
C ASP A 425 -14.26 7.41 -22.30
N ALA A 426 -13.81 7.89 -21.14
CA ALA A 426 -13.77 7.13 -19.90
C ALA A 426 -15.17 6.58 -19.55
N LYS A 427 -15.22 5.29 -19.25
CA LYS A 427 -16.44 4.56 -18.85
C LYS A 427 -16.45 4.31 -17.35
N GLU A 428 -15.27 4.15 -16.77
CA GLU A 428 -15.05 3.92 -15.35
C GLU A 428 -13.93 4.83 -14.83
N PRO A 429 -13.90 5.18 -13.53
CA PRO A 429 -12.84 6.01 -12.97
C PRO A 429 -11.41 5.48 -13.18
N SER A 430 -11.27 4.17 -13.21
CA SER A 430 -10.00 3.46 -13.43
C SER A 430 -9.43 3.69 -14.84
N ASP A 431 -10.23 4.18 -15.78
CA ASP A 431 -9.78 4.53 -17.13
C ASP A 431 -8.90 5.78 -17.15
N SER A 432 -8.93 6.61 -16.10
CA SER A 432 -8.09 7.80 -15.94
C SER A 432 -7.61 7.91 -14.50
N PRO A 433 -6.70 7.01 -14.06
CA PRO A 433 -6.17 7.06 -12.70
C PRO A 433 -5.42 8.38 -12.52
N THR A 434 -5.43 8.94 -11.31
CA THR A 434 -4.76 10.23 -11.06
C THR A 434 -4.03 10.20 -9.72
N GLY A 435 -2.81 10.73 -9.71
CA GLY A 435 -2.00 10.75 -8.50
C GLY A 435 -0.68 11.48 -8.66
N LEU A 436 -0.10 11.77 -7.50
CA LEU A 436 1.21 12.37 -7.31
C LEU A 436 2.03 11.46 -6.38
N ILE A 437 3.32 11.29 -6.68
CA ILE A 437 4.26 10.67 -5.75
C ILE A 437 5.57 11.47 -5.75
N TYR A 438 6.05 11.81 -4.56
CA TYR A 438 7.32 12.53 -4.42
C TYR A 438 8.13 12.03 -3.22
N ARG A 439 9.43 12.30 -3.25
CA ARG A 439 10.35 12.13 -2.11
C ARG A 439 11.31 13.29 -2.05
N LEU A 440 11.25 14.05 -0.96
CA LEU A 440 12.19 15.10 -0.61
C LEU A 440 13.35 14.50 0.18
N HIS A 441 14.57 14.87 -0.18
CA HIS A 441 15.79 14.52 0.54
C HIS A 441 16.62 15.78 0.76
N LEU A 442 16.88 16.08 2.04
CA LEU A 442 17.60 17.26 2.50
C LEU A 442 18.78 16.82 3.38
N GLU A 443 19.96 17.36 3.11
CA GLU A 443 21.15 17.22 3.95
C GLU A 443 21.62 18.64 4.35
N TYR A 444 21.72 18.94 5.64
CA TYR A 444 22.01 20.28 6.16
C TYR A 444 22.78 20.28 7.49
N SER A 445 23.50 21.37 7.80
CA SER A 445 24.31 21.50 9.04
C SER A 445 23.83 22.51 10.06
#